data_AF-Q12SN1-F1
#
_entry.id   AF-Q12SN1-F1
#
_cell.length_a   1.000
_cell.length_b   1.000
_cell.length_c   1.000
_cell.angle_alpha   90.00
_cell.angle_beta   90.00
_cell.angle_gamma   90.00
#
_symmetry.space_group_name_H-M   'P 1'
#
loop_
_entity.id
_entity.type
_entity.pdbx_description
1 polymer ?
#
loop_
_entity_poly.entity_id
_entity_poly.type
_entity_poly.pdbx_seq_one_letter_code
_entity_poly.pdbx_strand_id
1 'polypeptide(L)'
;MSNHAVIELLQNWFSEPFAGKADNPWTQLVAELAGSEAEVVKYSTEAPYINKLGCQTLVLGPGSINQAHQPDEFIATEFLTPTVELLKKLVHHACIK
;
A
#
# COMPACT_ATOMS: atom_id res chain seq x y z
N MET A 1 -31.26 -19.86 38.75
CA MET A 1 -30.01 -19.11 38.46
C MET A 1 -29.39 -19.77 37.24
N SER A 2 -29.65 -19.21 36.05
CA SER A 2 -29.25 -19.82 34.78
C SER A 2 -27.86 -19.33 34.42
N ASN A 3 -26.87 -20.21 34.52
CA ASN A 3 -25.48 -19.93 34.19
C ASN A 3 -25.37 -19.80 32.66
N HIS A 4 -25.25 -18.58 32.15
CA HIS A 4 -24.95 -18.34 30.74
C HIS A 4 -23.44 -18.22 30.62
N ALA A 5 -22.78 -19.27 30.12
CA ALA A 5 -21.40 -19.18 29.72
C ALA A 5 -21.33 -18.32 28.44
N VAL A 6 -20.75 -17.12 28.54
CA VAL A 6 -20.45 -16.28 27.38
C VAL A 6 -19.13 -16.76 26.80
N ILE A 7 -19.17 -17.32 25.59
CA ILE A 7 -17.96 -17.63 24.82
C ILE A 7 -17.58 -16.34 24.08
N GLU A 8 -16.64 -15.58 24.64
CA GLU A 8 -16.03 -14.46 23.94
C GLU A 8 -14.93 -14.99 23.03
N LEU A 9 -15.16 -14.94 21.71
CA LEU A 9 -14.08 -15.15 20.76
C LEU A 9 -13.15 -13.93 20.85
N LEU A 10 -12.01 -14.10 21.54
CA LEU A 10 -10.88 -13.16 21.47
C LEU A 10 -10.29 -13.23 20.06
N GLN A 11 -10.96 -12.61 19.09
CA GLN A 11 -10.37 -12.38 17.80
C GLN A 11 -9.24 -11.39 18.00
N ASN A 12 -8.01 -11.82 17.73
CA ASN A 12 -6.86 -10.94 17.62
C ASN A 12 -7.07 -10.07 16.36
N TRP A 13 -7.50 -8.82 16.53
CA TRP A 13 -7.74 -7.85 15.44
C TRP A 13 -6.45 -7.29 14.82
N PHE A 14 -5.33 -8.03 14.88
CA PHE A 14 -4.05 -7.54 14.38
C PHE A 14 -3.96 -7.74 12.87
N SER A 15 -3.70 -6.65 12.14
CA SER A 15 -3.23 -6.75 10.76
C SER A 15 -1.73 -7.06 10.75
N GLU A 16 -1.32 -7.97 9.88
CA GLU A 16 0.10 -8.24 9.63
C GLU A 16 0.80 -6.95 9.14
N PRO A 17 2.00 -6.61 9.63
CA PRO A 17 2.76 -5.48 9.13
C PRO A 17 3.43 -5.81 7.79
N PHE A 18 3.48 -4.84 6.89
CA PHE A 18 4.28 -4.94 5.67
C PHE A 18 5.64 -4.27 5.86
N ALA A 19 6.72 -5.03 5.66
CA ALA A 19 8.09 -4.55 5.78
C ALA A 19 8.80 -4.59 4.42
N GLY A 20 8.41 -3.68 3.52
CA GLY A 20 9.17 -3.43 2.30
C GLY A 20 10.57 -2.92 2.62
N LYS A 21 11.59 -3.35 1.86
CA LYS A 21 12.96 -2.83 2.02
C LYS A 21 13.25 -1.75 0.99
N ALA A 22 13.86 -0.65 1.44
CA ALA A 22 14.26 0.46 0.56
C ALA A 22 15.38 0.08 -0.42
N ASP A 23 16.24 -0.86 -0.03
CA ASP A 23 17.34 -1.39 -0.86
C ASP A 23 16.90 -2.50 -1.84
N ASN A 24 15.62 -2.86 -1.85
CA ASN A 24 15.08 -3.81 -2.82
C ASN A 24 15.15 -3.20 -4.24
N PRO A 25 15.67 -3.93 -5.25
CA PRO A 25 15.72 -3.44 -6.64
C PRO A 25 14.38 -2.95 -7.19
N TRP A 26 13.27 -3.60 -6.82
CA TRP A 26 11.92 -3.17 -7.19
C TRP A 26 11.56 -1.82 -6.58
N THR A 27 11.85 -1.61 -5.29
CA THR A 27 11.63 -0.34 -4.60
C THR A 27 12.48 0.77 -5.22
N GLN A 28 13.76 0.50 -5.51
CA GLN A 28 14.66 1.46 -6.14
C GLN A 28 14.21 1.87 -7.54
N LEU A 29 13.79 0.90 -8.37
CA LEU A 29 13.24 1.17 -9.69
C LEU A 29 12.00 2.07 -9.61
N VAL A 30 11.07 1.75 -8.72
CA VAL A 30 9.84 2.55 -8.58
C VAL A 30 10.19 3.96 -8.08
N ALA A 31 11.11 4.10 -7.14
CA ALA A 31 11.57 5.40 -6.65
C ALA A 31 12.21 6.26 -7.76
N GLU A 32 13.07 5.65 -8.59
CA GLU A 32 13.68 6.31 -9.76
C GLU A 32 12.62 6.81 -10.74
N LEU A 33 11.65 5.96 -11.09
CA LEU A 33 10.59 6.31 -12.05
C LEU A 33 9.60 7.34 -11.50
N ALA A 34 9.34 7.32 -10.19
CA ALA A 34 8.46 8.25 -9.49
C ALA A 34 9.14 9.61 -9.21
N GLY A 35 10.48 9.64 -9.15
CA GLY A 35 11.22 10.83 -8.74
C GLY A 35 11.10 11.15 -7.24
N SER A 36 10.75 10.15 -6.42
CA SER A 36 10.59 10.28 -4.97
C SER A 36 11.05 9.00 -4.25
N GLU A 37 11.52 9.13 -3.02
CA GLU A 37 11.96 7.97 -2.22
C GLU A 37 10.76 7.23 -1.59
N ALA A 38 10.98 5.97 -1.20
CA ALA A 38 9.99 5.19 -0.47
C ALA A 38 9.97 5.59 1.01
N GLU A 39 8.77 5.65 1.60
CA GLU A 39 8.57 6.10 2.96
C GLU A 39 7.88 5.03 3.82
N VAL A 40 8.14 5.05 5.13
CA VAL A 40 7.41 4.20 6.08
C VAL A 40 6.19 4.96 6.59
N VAL A 41 5.03 4.32 6.47
CA VAL A 41 3.73 4.90 6.79
C VAL A 41 2.99 4.07 7.84
N LYS A 42 2.08 4.71 8.58
CA LYS A 42 1.37 4.10 9.72
C LYS A 42 -0.09 3.78 9.38
N TYR A 43 -0.30 3.07 8.27
CA TYR A 43 -1.62 2.55 7.89
C TYR A 43 -1.50 1.11 7.41
N SER A 44 -2.61 0.38 7.53
CA SER A 44 -2.68 -1.02 7.09
C SER A 44 -3.02 -1.11 5.61
N THR A 45 -2.51 -2.14 4.95
CA THR A 45 -2.79 -2.48 3.54
C THR A 45 -2.79 -4.00 3.37
N GLU A 46 -3.18 -4.49 2.21
CA GLU A 46 -3.13 -5.90 1.83
C GLU A 46 -1.73 -6.36 1.40
N ALA A 47 -0.77 -5.45 1.32
CA ALA A 47 0.62 -5.73 0.91
C ALA A 47 1.30 -6.91 1.63
N PRO A 48 1.15 -7.13 2.95
CA PRO A 48 1.82 -8.24 3.60
C PRO A 48 1.25 -9.59 3.16
N TYR A 49 -0.04 -9.67 2.82
CA TYR A 49 -0.67 -10.89 2.33
C TYR A 49 -0.30 -11.17 0.87
N ILE A 50 -0.26 -10.14 0.03
CA ILE A 50 0.18 -10.25 -1.36
C ILE A 50 1.65 -10.67 -1.42
N ASN A 51 2.49 -10.11 -0.55
CA ASN A 51 3.90 -10.49 -0.47
C ASN A 51 4.09 -11.96 -0.04
N LYS A 52 3.26 -12.48 0.88
CA LYS A 52 3.26 -13.89 1.29
C LYS A 52 2.91 -14.86 0.15
N LEU A 53 2.26 -14.39 -0.92
CA LEU A 53 2.01 -15.18 -2.13
C LEU A 53 3.24 -15.28 -3.04
N GLY A 54 4.37 -14.66 -2.67
CA GLY A 54 5.61 -14.66 -3.46
C GLY A 54 5.70 -13.51 -4.46
N CYS A 55 4.78 -12.55 -4.42
CA CYS A 55 4.83 -11.37 -5.29
C CYS A 55 5.89 -10.37 -4.82
N GLN A 56 6.57 -9.72 -5.78
CA GLN A 56 7.26 -8.46 -5.51
C GLN A 56 6.17 -7.41 -5.21
N THR A 57 6.23 -6.78 -4.04
CA THR A 57 5.12 -5.94 -3.54
C THR A 57 5.62 -4.58 -3.11
N LEU A 58 4.87 -3.56 -3.46
CA LEU A 58 5.02 -2.17 -3.03
C LEU A 58 3.63 -1.54 -2.97
N VAL A 59 3.42 -0.59 -2.06
CA VAL A 59 2.22 0.25 -2.02
C VAL A 59 2.55 1.58 -2.70
N LEU A 60 1.80 1.97 -3.72
CA LEU A 60 1.90 3.29 -4.34
C LEU A 60 0.51 3.81 -4.74
N GLY A 61 0.35 5.13 -4.81
CA GLY A 61 -0.89 5.74 -5.25
C GLY A 61 -0.80 7.25 -5.36
N PRO A 62 -1.75 7.89 -6.05
CA PRO A 62 -1.85 9.35 -6.15
C PRO A 62 -2.44 9.96 -4.87
N GLY A 63 -2.22 11.26 -4.67
CA GLY A 63 -2.85 12.02 -3.58
C GLY A 63 -2.08 11.92 -2.27
N SER A 64 -2.81 12.08 -1.15
CA SER A 64 -2.24 12.08 0.19
C SER A 64 -3.11 11.28 1.13
N ILE A 65 -2.48 10.44 1.96
CA ILE A 65 -3.19 9.71 3.01
C ILE A 65 -3.88 10.64 4.01
N ASN A 66 -3.38 11.87 4.18
CA ASN A 66 -3.98 12.85 5.08
C ASN A 66 -5.39 13.27 4.63
N GLN A 67 -5.73 13.09 3.35
CA GLN A 67 -7.06 13.38 2.80
C GLN A 67 -7.99 12.15 2.79
N ALA A 68 -7.45 10.94 2.93
CA ALA A 68 -8.25 9.72 2.96
C ALA A 68 -9.12 9.66 4.23
N HIS A 69 -10.33 9.11 4.12
CA HIS A 69 -11.30 8.96 5.21
C HIS A 69 -11.71 10.27 5.91
N GLN A 70 -11.47 11.42 5.28
CA GLN A 70 -12.03 12.69 5.75
C GLN A 70 -13.45 12.90 5.20
N PRO A 71 -14.34 13.63 5.89
CA PRO A 71 -15.69 13.91 5.39
C PRO A 71 -15.73 14.57 4.01
N ASP A 72 -14.67 15.30 3.66
CA ASP A 72 -14.45 15.96 2.38
C ASP A 72 -13.40 15.24 1.53
N GLU A 73 -13.24 13.92 1.65
CA GLU A 73 -12.28 13.12 0.89
C GLU A 73 -12.31 13.45 -0.62
N PHE A 74 -11.15 13.84 -1.16
CA PHE A 74 -10.96 14.16 -2.57
C PHE A 74 -9.55 13.78 -3.03
N ILE A 75 -9.34 13.81 -4.34
CA ILE A 75 -8.02 13.77 -4.95
C ILE A 75 -7.84 14.97 -5.87
N ALA A 76 -6.75 15.73 -5.69
CA ALA A 76 -6.47 16.85 -6.57
C ALA A 76 -6.14 16.31 -7.97
N THR A 77 -6.73 16.93 -9.01
CA THR A 77 -6.58 16.46 -10.40
C THR A 77 -5.14 16.52 -10.90
N GLU A 78 -4.30 17.36 -10.29
CA GLU A 78 -2.87 17.44 -10.56
C GLU A 78 -2.13 16.11 -10.30
N PHE A 79 -2.63 15.24 -9.43
CA PHE A 79 -2.04 13.93 -9.18
C PHE A 79 -2.37 12.90 -10.27
N LEU A 80 -3.41 13.11 -11.07
CA LEU A 80 -3.93 12.07 -11.98
C LEU A 80 -2.96 11.77 -13.12
N THR A 81 -2.59 12.78 -13.91
CA THR A 81 -1.72 12.61 -15.09
C THR A 81 -0.34 12.05 -14.70
N PRO A 82 0.37 12.60 -13.69
CA PRO A 82 1.68 12.06 -13.30
C PRO A 82 1.62 10.60 -12.88
N THR A 83 0.60 10.20 -12.12
CA THR A 83 0.46 8.80 -11.67
C THR A 83 0.14 7.86 -12.82
N VAL A 84 -0.72 8.25 -13.76
CA VAL A 84 -0.99 7.44 -14.96
C VAL A 84 0.30 7.22 -15.77
N GLU A 85 1.11 8.28 -15.94
CA GLU A 85 2.38 8.15 -16.66
C GLU A 85 3.41 7.29 -15.90
N LEU A 86 3.46 7.38 -14.57
CA LEU A 86 4.26 6.49 -13.74
C LEU A 86 3.86 5.02 -13.92
N LEU A 87 2.56 4.72 -13.84
CA LEU A 87 2.04 3.36 -14.02
C LEU A 87 2.36 2.81 -15.42
N LYS A 88 2.23 3.63 -16.47
CA LYS A 88 2.64 3.24 -17.83
C LYS A 88 4.12 2.89 -17.91
N LYS A 89 4.99 3.73 -17.32
CA LYS A 89 6.44 3.46 -17.27
C LYS A 89 6.75 2.16 -16.54
N LEU A 90 6.09 1.91 -15.41
CA LEU A 90 6.26 0.68 -14.63
C LEU A 90 5.84 -0.56 -15.42
N VAL A 91 4.64 -0.55 -16.02
CA VAL A 91 4.15 -1.66 -16.85
C VAL A 91 5.09 -1.91 -18.02
N HIS A 92 5.56 -0.84 -18.68
CA HIS A 92 6.51 -0.99 -19.77
C HIS A 92 7.84 -1.61 -19.31
N HIS A 93 8.39 -1.16 -18.18
CA HIS A 93 9.66 -1.69 -17.67
C HIS A 93 9.54 -3.13 -17.14
N ALA A 94 8.41 -3.49 -16.53
CA ALA A 94 8.23 -4.78 -15.86
C ALA A 94 7.67 -5.88 -16.77
N CYS A 95 6.94 -5.52 -17.83
CA CYS A 95 6.18 -6.48 -18.63
C CYS A 95 6.50 -6.46 -20.13
N ILE A 96 7.11 -5.39 -20.65
CA ILE A 96 7.34 -5.21 -22.10
C ILE A 96 8.83 -5.25 -22.42
N LYS A 97 9.62 -4.45 -21.69
CA LYS A 97 11.08 -4.42 -21.80
C LYS A 97 11.69 -5.59 -21.03
#